data_AF-A0A662G486-F1
#
_entry.id   AF-A0A662G486-F1
#
_cell.length_a   1.000
_cell.length_b   1.000
_cell.length_c   1.000
_cell.angle_alpha   90.00
_cell.angle_beta   90.00
_cell.angle_gamma   90.00
#
_symmetry.space_group_name_H-M   'P 1'
#
loop_
_entity.id
_entity.type
_entity.pdbx_description
1 polymer ?
#
loop_
_entity_poly.entity_id
_entity_poly.type
_entity_poly.pdbx_seq_one_letter_code
_entity_poly.pdbx_strand_id
1 'polypeptide(L)'
;MKWINLTPKVVGVVRYTGVLRKIAGILGVYRVYERILKAEIMESRIPSHIAVILDGNRRWARSRRLPLTLGYEAGARKVEELLKWCYDIGVKTVTLYVLST
;
A
#
# COMPACT_ATOMS: atom_id res chain seq x y z
N MET A 1 -37.08 24.93 -24.24
CA MET A 1 -36.19 23.76 -24.05
C MET A 1 -35.18 24.13 -22.96
N LYS A 2 -35.36 23.63 -21.73
CA LYS A 2 -34.53 23.93 -20.55
C LYS A 2 -33.20 23.17 -20.66
N TRP A 3 -32.07 23.88 -20.64
CA TRP A 3 -30.80 23.39 -20.10
C TRP A 3 -30.18 24.53 -19.29
N ILE A 4 -29.92 24.28 -18.01
CA ILE A 4 -29.51 25.24 -16.99
C ILE A 4 -28.04 25.64 -17.20
N ASN A 5 -27.79 26.94 -17.34
CA ASN A 5 -26.45 27.54 -17.29
C ASN A 5 -25.96 27.59 -15.84
N LEU A 6 -25.05 26.69 -15.46
CA LEU A 6 -24.28 26.82 -14.22
C LEU A 6 -23.08 27.74 -14.47
N THR A 7 -22.96 28.82 -13.69
CA THR A 7 -21.89 29.81 -13.82
C THR A 7 -20.51 29.22 -13.45
N PRO A 8 -19.40 29.76 -13.98
CA PRO A 8 -18.04 29.21 -13.79
C PRO A 8 -17.61 29.03 -12.32
N LYS A 9 -18.18 29.81 -11.39
CA LYS A 9 -17.85 29.74 -9.96
C LYS A 9 -18.34 28.45 -9.28
N VAL A 10 -19.45 27.86 -9.75
CA VAL A 10 -20.04 26.65 -9.13
C VAL A 10 -19.28 25.39 -9.56
N VAL A 11 -18.74 25.37 -10.78
CA VAL A 11 -17.94 24.25 -11.30
C VAL A 11 -16.61 24.08 -10.54
N GLY A 12 -16.02 25.18 -10.06
CA GLY A 12 -14.79 25.14 -9.26
C GLY A 12 -14.99 24.55 -7.84
N VAL A 13 -16.08 24.92 -7.16
CA VAL A 13 -16.36 24.50 -5.77
C VAL A 13 -16.71 23.00 -5.69
N VAL A 14 -17.43 22.46 -6.67
CA VAL A 14 -17.79 21.04 -6.73
C VAL A 14 -16.58 20.13 -7.04
N ARG A 15 -15.52 20.68 -7.65
CA ARG A 15 -14.30 19.94 -7.97
C ARG A 15 -13.39 19.72 -6.74
N TYR A 16 -13.38 20.66 -5.81
CA TYR A 16 -12.58 20.57 -4.57
C TYR A 16 -13.16 19.61 -3.53
N THR A 17 -14.50 19.54 -3.40
CA THR A 17 -15.18 18.68 -2.42
C THR A 17 -15.10 17.19 -2.77
N GLY A 18 -15.04 16.84 -4.05
CA GLY A 18 -14.90 15.46 -4.52
C GLY A 18 -13.52 14.85 -4.21
N VAL A 19 -12.46 15.64 -4.33
CA VAL A 19 -11.08 15.20 -4.05
C VAL A 19 -10.88 15.04 -2.53
N LEU A 20 -11.34 16.00 -1.72
CA LEU A 20 -11.25 15.93 -0.27
C LEU A 20 -12.07 14.75 0.31
N ARG A 21 -13.26 14.47 -0.23
CA ARG A 21 -14.06 13.30 0.17
C ARG A 21 -13.44 11.97 -0.28
N LYS A 22 -12.79 11.93 -1.44
CA LYS A 22 -12.02 10.75 -1.90
C LYS A 22 -10.83 10.52 -0.98
N ILE A 23 -10.07 11.55 -0.64
CA ILE A 23 -8.88 11.46 0.22
C ILE A 23 -9.27 11.07 1.65
N ALA A 24 -10.31 11.71 2.21
CA ALA A 24 -10.85 11.38 3.53
C ALA A 24 -11.45 9.96 3.59
N GLY A 25 -12.14 9.55 2.52
CA GLY A 25 -12.68 8.20 2.39
C GLY A 25 -11.58 7.14 2.25
N ILE A 26 -10.56 7.38 1.43
CA ILE A 26 -9.45 6.43 1.23
C ILE A 26 -8.68 6.24 2.54
N LEU A 27 -8.21 7.31 3.18
CA LEU A 27 -7.43 7.19 4.43
C LEU A 27 -8.26 6.65 5.60
N GLY A 28 -9.53 7.04 5.71
CA GLY A 28 -10.43 6.55 6.75
C GLY A 28 -10.80 5.08 6.55
N VAL A 29 -11.12 4.68 5.32
CA VAL A 29 -11.51 3.30 4.97
C VAL A 29 -10.31 2.36 5.10
N TYR A 30 -9.13 2.72 4.57
CA TYR A 30 -7.95 1.87 4.71
C TYR A 30 -7.55 1.69 6.18
N ARG A 31 -7.69 2.71 7.02
CA ARG A 31 -7.43 2.60 8.47
C ARG A 31 -8.40 1.64 9.15
N VAL A 32 -9.69 1.70 8.80
CA VAL A 32 -10.69 0.76 9.34
C VAL A 32 -10.44 -0.65 8.84
N TYR A 33 -10.15 -0.80 7.55
CA TYR A 33 -9.82 -2.08 6.92
C TYR A 33 -8.59 -2.73 7.56
N GLU A 34 -7.53 -1.95 7.80
CA GLU A 34 -6.32 -2.44 8.49
C GLU A 34 -6.62 -2.91 9.92
N ARG A 35 -7.50 -2.21 10.65
CA ARG A 35 -7.92 -2.62 12.00
C ARG A 35 -8.67 -3.95 11.99
N ILE A 36 -9.59 -4.12 11.04
CA ILE A 36 -10.37 -5.36 10.91
C ILE A 36 -9.45 -6.53 10.56
N LEU A 37 -8.57 -6.37 9.57
CA LEU A 37 -7.59 -7.39 9.19
C LEU A 37 -6.66 -7.76 10.35
N LYS A 38 -6.19 -6.78 11.11
CA LYS A 38 -5.33 -7.03 12.28
C LYS A 38 -6.05 -7.86 13.33
N ALA A 39 -7.32 -7.54 13.63
CA ALA A 39 -8.13 -8.32 14.57
C ALA A 39 -8.30 -9.77 14.08
N GLU A 40 -8.65 -9.96 12.80
CA GLU A 40 -8.81 -11.30 12.21
C GLU A 40 -7.52 -12.13 12.26
N ILE A 41 -6.38 -11.52 11.92
CA ILE A 41 -5.07 -12.18 12.01
C ILE A 41 -4.78 -12.56 13.47
N MET A 42 -5.03 -11.68 14.43
CA MET A 42 -4.77 -11.93 15.86
C MET A 42 -5.69 -13.00 16.47
N GLU A 43 -6.91 -13.15 15.98
CA GLU A 43 -7.83 -14.22 16.38
C GLU A 43 -7.47 -15.57 15.76
N SER A 44 -6.67 -15.56 14.68
CA SER A 44 -6.19 -16.75 13.99
C SER A 44 -4.87 -17.29 14.58
N ARG A 45 -4.51 -18.52 14.19
CA ARG A 45 -3.21 -19.10 14.57
C ARG A 45 -2.09 -18.44 13.75
N ILE A 46 -1.28 -17.61 14.41
CA ILE A 46 -0.11 -16.97 13.79
C ILE A 46 0.92 -18.04 13.34
N PRO A 47 1.39 -18.02 12.09
CA PRO A 47 2.42 -18.93 11.62
C PRO A 47 3.76 -18.62 12.30
N SER A 48 4.49 -19.66 12.70
CA SER A 48 5.82 -19.51 13.29
C SER A 48 6.88 -19.11 12.25
N HIS A 49 6.66 -19.43 10.97
CA HIS A 49 7.61 -19.22 9.90
C HIS A 49 6.92 -18.79 8.60
N ILE A 50 7.42 -17.71 7.99
CA ILE A 50 6.98 -17.22 6.67
C ILE A 50 8.19 -17.19 5.72
N ALA A 51 8.00 -17.61 4.47
CA ALA A 51 8.98 -17.43 3.41
C ALA A 51 8.46 -16.44 2.36
N VAL A 52 9.31 -15.51 1.93
CA VAL A 52 8.96 -14.45 0.98
C VAL A 52 9.96 -14.41 -0.17
N ILE A 53 9.45 -14.36 -1.39
CA ILE A 53 10.25 -14.18 -2.61
C ILE A 53 10.25 -12.70 -3.00
N LEU A 54 11.44 -12.09 -3.07
CA LEU A 54 11.59 -10.67 -3.37
C LEU A 54 11.67 -10.43 -4.87
N ASP A 55 10.54 -10.60 -5.55
CA ASP A 55 10.43 -10.35 -6.99
C ASP A 55 9.86 -8.94 -7.28
N GLY A 56 10.10 -8.45 -8.49
CA GLY A 56 9.44 -7.25 -9.02
C GLY A 56 10.28 -5.99 -8.96
N ASN A 57 11.39 -5.95 -8.21
CA ASN A 57 12.23 -4.74 -8.05
C ASN A 57 12.69 -4.14 -9.39
N ARG A 58 13.14 -4.99 -10.32
CA ARG A 58 13.56 -4.57 -11.66
C ARG A 58 12.40 -4.04 -12.50
N ARG A 59 11.23 -4.70 -12.44
CA ARG A 59 10.00 -4.28 -13.15
C ARG A 59 9.48 -2.96 -12.60
N TRP A 60 9.49 -2.80 -11.27
CA TRP A 60 9.11 -1.58 -10.56
C TRP A 60 9.99 -0.39 -10.97
N ALA A 61 11.32 -0.56 -11.05
CA ALA A 61 12.24 0.48 -11.51
C ALA A 61 12.00 0.86 -12.98
N ARG A 62 11.88 -0.15 -13.86
CA ARG A 62 11.60 0.07 -15.30
C ARG A 62 10.30 0.82 -15.53
N SER A 63 9.22 0.45 -14.83
CA SER A 63 7.92 1.13 -14.95
C SER A 63 7.97 2.61 -14.58
N ARG A 64 8.96 3.02 -13.77
CA ARG A 64 9.18 4.39 -13.32
C ARG A 64 10.32 5.10 -14.05
N ARG A 65 10.93 4.46 -15.05
CA ARG A 65 12.13 4.94 -15.76
C ARG A 65 13.28 5.29 -14.80
N LEU A 66 13.42 4.50 -13.73
CA LEU A 66 14.46 4.66 -12.71
C LEU A 66 15.61 3.66 -12.91
N PRO A 67 16.83 3.98 -12.45
CA PRO A 67 17.92 3.03 -12.32
C PRO A 67 17.51 1.77 -11.53
N LEU A 68 18.09 0.62 -11.87
CA LEU A 68 17.81 -0.65 -11.19
C LEU A 68 18.19 -0.61 -9.70
N THR A 69 19.26 0.12 -9.36
CA THR A 69 19.71 0.33 -7.98
C THR A 69 18.59 0.88 -7.08
N LEU A 70 17.85 1.88 -7.57
CA LEU A 70 16.70 2.43 -6.83
C LEU A 70 15.55 1.42 -6.68
N GLY A 71 15.40 0.49 -7.62
CA GLY A 71 14.46 -0.62 -7.49
C GLY A 71 14.85 -1.57 -6.37
N TYR A 72 16.14 -1.89 -6.23
CA TYR A 72 16.63 -2.74 -5.15
C TYR A 72 16.52 -2.03 -3.79
N GLU A 73 16.85 -0.75 -3.70
CA GLU A 73 16.65 0.04 -2.48
C GLU A 73 15.17 0.12 -2.06
N ALA A 74 14.27 0.34 -3.02
CA ALA A 74 12.83 0.33 -2.75
C ALA A 74 12.35 -1.03 -2.26
N GLY A 75 12.87 -2.11 -2.84
CA GLY A 75 12.64 -3.48 -2.37
C GLY A 75 13.12 -3.70 -0.94
N ALA A 76 14.34 -3.26 -0.62
CA ALA A 76 14.91 -3.38 0.73
C ALA A 76 14.07 -2.63 1.77
N ARG A 77 13.68 -1.37 1.50
CA ARG A 77 12.78 -0.61 2.39
C ARG A 77 11.43 -1.32 2.60
N LYS A 78 10.88 -1.95 1.55
CA LYS A 78 9.62 -2.70 1.66
C LYS A 78 9.78 -3.96 2.51
N VAL A 79 10.94 -4.62 2.42
CA VAL A 79 11.26 -5.77 3.28
C VAL A 79 11.35 -5.36 4.74
N GLU A 80 11.98 -4.23 5.06
CA GLU A 80 12.04 -3.72 6.43
C GLU A 80 10.63 -3.50 7.02
N GLU A 81 9.72 -2.90 6.25
CA GLU A 81 8.31 -2.75 6.64
C GLU A 81 7.64 -4.11 6.88
N LEU A 82 7.84 -5.08 5.98
CA LEU A 82 7.27 -6.43 6.11
C LEU A 82 7.80 -7.15 7.35
N LEU A 83 9.12 -7.09 7.60
CA LEU A 83 9.73 -7.72 8.76
C LEU A 83 9.20 -7.10 10.06
N LYS A 84 8.98 -5.77 10.07
CA LYS A 84 8.33 -5.10 11.19
C LYS A 84 6.91 -5.60 11.41
N TRP A 85 6.10 -5.76 10.36
CA TRP A 85 4.75 -6.32 10.50
C TRP A 85 4.76 -7.75 11.02
N CYS A 86 5.65 -8.61 10.49
CA CYS A 86 5.83 -9.97 10.96
C CYS A 86 6.20 -10.01 12.45
N TYR A 87 7.10 -9.13 12.88
CA TYR A 87 7.49 -8.97 14.28
C TYR A 87 6.30 -8.53 15.14
N ASP A 88 5.58 -7.50 14.72
CA ASP A 88 4.46 -6.91 15.48
C ASP A 88 3.32 -7.92 15.71
N ILE A 89 3.10 -8.87 14.78
CA ILE A 89 2.06 -9.92 14.91
C ILE A 89 2.58 -11.22 15.54
N GLY A 90 3.89 -11.32 15.83
CA GLY A 90 4.48 -12.47 16.53
C GLY A 90 4.99 -13.62 15.66
N VAL A 91 5.28 -13.38 14.38
CA VAL A 91 5.97 -14.37 13.51
C VAL A 91 7.43 -14.49 13.98
N LYS A 92 7.86 -15.73 14.25
CA LYS A 92 9.19 -15.99 14.84
C LYS A 92 10.32 -16.00 13.82
N THR A 93 10.05 -16.51 12.63
CA THR A 93 11.05 -16.71 11.59
C THR A 93 10.54 -16.16 10.26
N VAL A 94 11.39 -15.43 9.54
CA VAL A 94 11.12 -15.00 8.17
C VAL A 94 12.30 -15.40 7.28
N THR A 95 12.03 -16.12 6.20
CA THR A 95 13.02 -16.46 5.17
C THR A 95 12.81 -15.60 3.94
N LEU A 96 13.87 -14.96 3.46
CA LEU A 96 13.84 -14.11 2.28
C LEU A 96 14.63 -14.75 1.15
N TYR A 97 14.01 -14.91 -0.01
CA TYR A 97 14.71 -15.29 -1.23
C TYR A 97 15.21 -14.03 -1.94
N VAL A 98 16.48 -13.70 -1.70
CA VAL A 98 17.10 -12.44 -2.16
C VAL A 98 17.81 -12.62 -3.50
N LEU A 99 18.43 -13.77 -3.74
CA LEU A 99 19.20 -14.06 -4.95
C LEU A 99 19.19 -15.56 -5.26
N SER A 100 19.08 -15.88 -6.56
CA SER A 100 19.38 -17.20 -7.12
C SER A 100 20.66 -17.12 -7.93
N THR A 101 21.41 -18.21 -7.97
CA THR A 101 22.40 -18.48 -9.02
C THR A 101 21.71 -18.83 -10.33
#